data_AF-B7HM81-F1
#
_entry.id   AF-B7HM81-F1
#
_cell.length_a   1.000
_cell.length_b   1.000
_cell.length_c   1.000
_cell.angle_alpha   90.00
_cell.angle_beta   90.00
_cell.angle_gamma   90.00
#
_symmetry.space_group_name_H-M   'P 1'
#
loop_
_entity.id
_entity.type
_entity.pdbx_description
1 polymer ?
#
loop_
_entity_poly.entity_id
_entity_poly.type
_entity_poly.pdbx_seq_one_letter_code
_entity_poly.pdbx_strand_id
1 'polypeptide(L)'
;MLPNNKIYKHLFSLLIALNVGLAIIAVIQQKWWDVADTLGGATLLIAIVLVIDNGQVNKWSAMLFTITAIENGLEVANQFLLQNYLDSLWDIAAIILCVYWMRQYYVEE
;
A
#
# COMPACT_ATOMS: atom_id res chain seq x y z
N MET A 1 18.39 -9.58 -3.89
CA MET A 1 18.93 -8.34 -3.29
C MET A 1 19.05 -7.28 -4.35
N LEU A 2 18.18 -6.26 -4.35
CA LEU A 2 18.39 -5.09 -5.20
C LEU A 2 19.75 -4.48 -4.80
N PRO A 3 20.68 -4.25 -5.74
CA PRO A 3 21.92 -3.56 -5.42
C PRO A 3 21.58 -2.25 -4.72
N ASN A 4 22.35 -1.87 -3.68
CA ASN A 4 22.16 -0.71 -2.82
C ASN A 4 22.15 0.60 -3.64
N ASN A 5 21.05 0.83 -4.35
CA ASN A 5 20.93 1.83 -5.37
C ASN A 5 20.18 2.99 -4.75
N LYS A 6 20.94 4.00 -4.35
CA LYS A 6 20.47 5.21 -3.64
C LYS A 6 19.24 5.85 -4.31
N ILE A 7 19.12 5.70 -5.63
CA ILE A 7 18.00 6.20 -6.44
C ILE A 7 16.67 5.58 -5.99
N TYR A 8 16.59 4.26 -5.81
CA TYR A 8 15.33 3.61 -5.39
C TYR A 8 14.94 4.03 -3.97
N LYS A 9 15.90 4.14 -3.05
CA LYS A 9 15.64 4.60 -1.68
C LYS A 9 15.05 6.01 -1.67
N HIS A 10 15.62 6.93 -2.46
CA HIS A 10 15.06 8.28 -2.59
C HIS A 10 13.69 8.29 -3.26
N LEU A 11 13.48 7.48 -4.29
CA LEU A 11 12.18 7.38 -4.97
C LEU A 11 11.09 6.89 -4.01
N PHE A 12 11.31 5.79 -3.29
CA PHE A 12 10.35 5.29 -2.30
C PHE A 12 10.09 6.31 -1.19
N SER A 13 11.13 6.95 -0.67
CA SER A 13 10.96 8.00 0.34
C SER A 13 10.11 9.16 -0.16
N LEU A 14 10.28 9.57 -1.43
CA LEU A 14 9.50 10.64 -2.04
C LEU A 14 8.05 10.21 -2.27
N LEU A 15 7.82 8.99 -2.75
CA LEU A 15 6.47 8.45 -2.96
C LEU A 15 5.71 8.28 -1.63
N ILE A 16 6.36 7.81 -0.59
CA ILE A 16 5.76 7.71 0.76
C ILE A 16 5.41 9.12 1.26
N ALA A 17 6.34 10.06 1.17
CA ALA A 17 6.09 11.44 1.61
C ALA A 17 4.95 12.11 0.82
N LEU A 18 4.85 11.84 -0.48
CA LEU A 18 3.76 12.34 -1.32
C LEU A 18 2.40 11.80 -0.87
N ASN A 19 2.29 10.48 -0.65
CA ASN A 19 1.06 9.87 -0.16
C ASN A 19 0.64 10.44 1.20
N VAL A 20 1.57 10.60 2.14
CA VAL A 20 1.31 11.23 3.44
C VAL A 20 0.88 12.69 3.28
N GLY A 21 1.52 13.45 2.39
CA GLY A 21 1.15 14.82 2.09
C GLY A 21 -0.26 14.94 1.52
N LEU A 22 -0.64 14.05 0.60
CA LEU A 22 -1.99 13.98 0.05
C LEU A 22 -3.02 13.61 1.12
N ALA A 23 -2.70 12.66 2.01
CA ALA A 23 -3.57 12.31 3.13
C ALA A 23 -3.85 13.52 4.04
N ILE A 24 -2.81 14.32 4.37
CA ILE A 24 -2.98 15.54 5.17
C ILE A 24 -3.91 16.54 4.46
N ILE A 25 -3.73 16.75 3.16
CA ILE A 25 -4.60 17.64 2.37
C ILE A 25 -6.05 17.12 2.37
N ALA A 26 -6.25 15.81 2.20
CA ALA A 26 -7.56 15.17 2.22
C ALA A 26 -8.25 15.30 3.60
N VAL A 27 -7.49 15.18 4.70
CA VAL A 27 -8.00 15.44 6.06
C VAL A 27 -8.51 16.89 6.19
N ILE A 28 -7.74 17.87 5.70
CA ILE A 28 -8.14 19.29 5.73
C ILE A 28 -9.43 19.51 4.92
N GLN A 29 -9.57 18.80 3.80
CA GLN A 29 -10.78 18.85 2.95
C GLN A 29 -11.94 17.98 3.48
N GLN A 30 -11.75 17.26 4.59
CA GLN A 30 -12.71 16.30 5.16
C GLN A 30 -13.11 15.17 4.18
N LYS A 31 -12.23 14.81 3.26
CA LYS A 31 -12.43 13.73 2.30
C LYS A 31 -11.86 12.43 2.85
N TRP A 32 -12.60 11.80 3.77
CA TRP A 32 -12.11 10.64 4.52
C TRP A 32 -11.83 9.40 3.66
N TRP A 33 -12.50 9.25 2.51
CA TRP A 33 -12.19 8.20 1.54
C TRP A 33 -10.82 8.42 0.90
N ASP A 34 -10.55 9.62 0.39
CA ASP A 34 -9.22 10.00 -0.13
C ASP A 34 -8.11 9.85 0.94
N VAL A 35 -8.42 10.05 2.22
CA VAL A 35 -7.47 9.80 3.32
C VAL A 35 -7.13 8.30 3.41
N ALA A 36 -8.14 7.43 3.35
CA ALA A 36 -7.93 5.99 3.43
C ALA A 36 -7.13 5.47 2.23
N ASP A 37 -7.46 5.93 1.02
CA ASP A 37 -6.74 5.59 -0.22
C ASP A 37 -5.26 5.98 -0.15
N THR A 38 -4.98 7.24 0.15
CA THR A 38 -3.59 7.76 0.21
C THR A 38 -2.79 7.14 1.36
N LEU A 39 -3.40 6.83 2.50
CA LEU A 39 -2.74 6.07 3.56
C LEU A 39 -2.50 4.62 3.16
N GLY A 40 -3.43 3.98 2.44
CA GLY A 40 -3.26 2.65 1.83
C GLY A 40 -2.07 2.59 0.88
N GLY A 41 -1.91 3.61 0.04
CA GLY A 41 -0.73 3.76 -0.82
C GLY A 41 0.57 3.89 -0.02
N ALA A 42 0.57 4.69 1.05
CA ALA A 42 1.75 4.84 1.92
C ALA A 42 2.10 3.53 2.65
N THR A 43 1.13 2.84 3.24
CA THR A 43 1.33 1.59 3.97
C THR A 43 1.86 0.50 3.04
N LEU A 44 1.34 0.41 1.80
CA LEU A 44 1.83 -0.51 0.77
C LEU A 44 3.31 -0.27 0.46
N LEU A 45 3.69 0.99 0.21
CA LEU A 45 5.06 1.35 -0.14
C LEU A 45 6.04 1.07 1.00
N ILE A 46 5.65 1.35 2.25
CA ILE A 46 6.47 1.04 3.43
C ILE A 46 6.65 -0.48 3.53
N ALA A 47 5.59 -1.26 3.34
CA ALA A 47 5.67 -2.72 3.36
C ALA A 47 6.62 -3.26 2.27
N ILE A 48 6.55 -2.70 1.06
CA ILE A 48 7.46 -3.02 -0.05
C ILE A 48 8.92 -2.73 0.32
N VAL A 49 9.19 -1.56 0.89
CA VAL A 49 10.53 -1.19 1.35
C VAL A 49 11.05 -2.18 2.39
N LEU A 50 10.22 -2.57 3.35
CA LEU A 50 10.60 -3.54 4.38
C LEU A 50 10.96 -4.92 3.79
N VAL A 51 10.19 -5.42 2.82
CA VAL A 51 10.50 -6.70 2.16
C VAL A 51 11.80 -6.61 1.36
N ILE A 52 12.03 -5.49 0.65
CA ILE A 52 13.26 -5.30 -0.12
C ILE A 52 14.49 -5.25 0.82
N ASP A 53 14.37 -4.58 1.97
CA ASP A 53 15.45 -4.43 2.95
C ASP A 53 15.75 -5.75 3.68
N ASN A 54 14.71 -6.48 4.10
CA ASN A 54 14.87 -7.75 4.80
C ASN A 54 15.10 -8.95 3.86
N GLY A 55 14.90 -8.77 2.55
CA GLY A 55 15.01 -9.81 1.53
C GLY A 55 13.83 -10.79 1.48
N GLN A 56 12.95 -10.76 2.47
CA GLN A 56 11.76 -11.60 2.59
C GLN A 56 10.69 -10.85 3.39
N VAL A 57 9.47 -11.38 3.36
CA VAL A 57 8.39 -10.89 4.22
C VAL A 57 8.71 -11.22 5.68
N ASN A 58 8.57 -10.23 6.56
CA ASN A 58 8.63 -10.38 8.00
C ASN A 58 7.31 -9.95 8.65
N LYS A 59 7.17 -10.19 9.96
CA LYS A 59 5.97 -9.83 10.75
C LYS A 59 5.49 -8.39 10.53
N TRP A 60 6.39 -7.41 10.44
CA TRP A 60 6.03 -6.00 10.26
C TRP A 60 5.48 -5.72 8.87
N SER A 61 6.16 -6.23 7.84
CA SER A 61 5.66 -6.12 6.46
C SER A 61 4.34 -6.87 6.26
N ALA A 62 4.18 -8.05 6.86
CA ALA A 62 2.93 -8.81 6.81
C ALA A 62 1.76 -8.05 7.46
N MET A 63 2.00 -7.42 8.61
CA MET A 63 1.02 -6.55 9.24
C MET A 63 0.62 -5.38 8.33
N LEU A 64 1.58 -4.70 7.70
CA LEU A 64 1.29 -3.61 6.78
C LEU A 64 0.53 -4.08 5.54
N PHE A 65 0.89 -5.21 4.93
CA PHE A 65 0.12 -5.79 3.82
C PHE A 65 -1.31 -6.13 4.21
N THR A 66 -1.53 -6.58 5.44
CA THR A 66 -2.88 -6.87 5.95
C THR A 66 -3.69 -5.57 6.05
N ILE A 67 -3.11 -4.52 6.62
CA ILE A 67 -3.75 -3.19 6.74
C ILE A 67 -4.08 -2.64 5.35
N THR A 68 -3.09 -2.63 4.45
CA THR A 68 -3.25 -2.17 3.07
C THR A 68 -4.37 -2.95 2.36
N ALA A 69 -4.41 -4.28 2.47
CA ALA A 69 -5.45 -5.08 1.82
C ALA A 69 -6.86 -4.76 2.34
N ILE A 70 -6.99 -4.46 3.63
CA ILE A 70 -8.28 -4.04 4.23
C ILE A 70 -8.68 -2.64 3.72
N GLU A 71 -7.75 -1.69 3.72
CA GLU A 71 -7.97 -0.31 3.25
C GLU A 71 -8.42 -0.30 1.78
N ASN A 72 -7.66 -0.97 0.92
CA ASN A 72 -7.99 -1.10 -0.51
C ASN A 72 -9.29 -1.88 -0.72
N GLY A 73 -9.57 -2.92 0.09
CA GLY A 73 -10.82 -3.68 -0.01
C GLY A 73 -12.06 -2.82 0.30
N LEU A 74 -11.94 -1.90 1.25
CA LEU A 74 -13.00 -0.94 1.57
C LEU A 74 -13.17 0.09 0.44
N GLU A 75 -12.06 0.55 -0.16
CA GLU A 75 -12.11 1.49 -1.28
C GLU A 75 -12.74 0.86 -2.53
N VAL A 76 -12.38 -0.40 -2.85
CA VAL A 76 -13.05 -1.16 -3.93
C VAL A 76 -14.55 -1.25 -3.70
N ALA A 77 -14.99 -1.53 -2.46
CA ALA A 77 -16.42 -1.58 -2.15
C ALA A 77 -17.09 -0.21 -2.38
N ASN A 78 -16.45 0.88 -1.98
CA ASN A 78 -16.94 2.24 -2.19
C ASN A 78 -17.02 2.60 -3.69
N GLN A 79 -15.97 2.33 -4.46
CA GLN A 79 -15.94 2.57 -5.90
C GLN A 79 -16.99 1.76 -6.65
N PHE A 80 -17.24 0.51 -6.26
CA PHE A 80 -18.32 -0.30 -6.82
C PHE A 80 -19.69 0.29 -6.54
N LEU A 81 -19.93 0.81 -5.32
CA LEU A 81 -21.16 1.51 -4.97
C LEU A 81 -21.36 2.77 -5.83
N LEU A 82 -20.28 3.47 -6.15
CA LEU A 82 -20.26 4.67 -7.00
C LEU A 82 -20.19 4.38 -8.52
N GLN A 83 -20.17 3.10 -8.91
CA GLN A 83 -20.02 2.64 -10.30
C GLN A 83 -18.71 3.10 -10.98
N ASN A 84 -17.67 3.33 -10.18
CA ASN A 84 -16.37 3.78 -10.63
C ASN A 84 -15.38 2.61 -10.79
N TYR A 85 -15.69 1.69 -11.70
CA TYR A 85 -14.97 0.43 -11.82
C TYR A 85 -13.53 0.56 -12.32
N LEU A 86 -13.24 1.59 -13.12
CA LEU A 86 -11.88 1.78 -13.66
C LEU A 86 -10.90 2.13 -12.54
N ASP A 87 -11.30 2.95 -11.59
CA ASP A 87 -10.45 3.36 -10.48
C ASP A 87 -10.16 2.18 -9.55
N SER A 88 -11.10 1.23 -9.43
CA SER A 88 -10.91 0.01 -8.61
C SER A 88 -9.84 -0.97 -9.07
N LEU A 89 -9.36 -0.83 -10.31
CA LEU A 89 -8.33 -1.74 -10.83
C LEU A 89 -7.02 -1.64 -10.05
N TRP A 90 -6.66 -0.44 -9.59
CA TRP A 90 -5.44 -0.23 -8.82
C TRP A 90 -5.54 -0.88 -7.44
N ASP A 91 -6.65 -0.65 -6.75
CA ASP A 91 -6.87 -1.19 -5.40
C ASP A 91 -6.96 -2.72 -5.41
N ILE A 92 -7.61 -3.28 -6.43
CA ILE A 92 -7.64 -4.73 -6.65
C ILE A 92 -6.22 -5.27 -6.90
N ALA A 93 -5.41 -4.60 -7.72
CA ALA A 93 -4.03 -5.02 -7.97
C ALA A 93 -3.18 -4.96 -6.69
N ALA A 94 -3.36 -3.92 -5.88
CA ALA A 94 -2.69 -3.77 -4.59
C ALA A 94 -3.08 -4.91 -3.63
N ILE A 95 -4.36 -5.26 -3.53
CA ILE A 95 -4.85 -6.40 -2.72
C ILE A 95 -4.19 -7.70 -3.18
N ILE A 96 -4.19 -7.98 -4.49
CA ILE A 96 -3.57 -9.19 -5.06
C ILE A 96 -2.09 -9.26 -4.70
N LEU A 97 -1.37 -8.14 -4.80
CA LEU A 97 0.04 -8.06 -4.46
C LEU A 97 0.29 -8.33 -2.96
N CYS A 98 -0.53 -7.76 -2.09
CA CYS A 98 -0.49 -8.02 -0.65
C CYS A 98 -0.67 -9.52 -0.36
N VAL A 99 -1.71 -10.14 -0.93
CA VAL A 99 -2.00 -11.56 -0.75
C VAL A 99 -0.87 -12.44 -1.29
N TYR A 100 -0.32 -12.11 -2.46
CA TYR A 100 0.77 -12.87 -3.07
C TYR A 100 2.01 -12.93 -2.16
N TRP A 101 2.45 -11.79 -1.62
CA TRP A 101 3.60 -11.76 -0.72
C TRP A 101 3.30 -12.37 0.65
N MET A 102 2.13 -12.12 1.23
CA MET A 102 1.74 -12.78 2.49
C MET A 102 1.66 -14.30 2.35
N ARG A 103 1.24 -14.82 1.18
CA ARG A 103 1.23 -16.27 0.94
C ARG A 103 2.63 -16.89 1.04
N GLN A 104 3.67 -16.20 0.57
CA GLN A 104 5.05 -16.69 0.73
C GLN A 104 5.46 -16.74 2.19
N TYR A 105 5.08 -15.71 2.97
CA TYR A 105 5.34 -15.67 4.42
C TYR A 105 4.73 -16.86 5.18
N TYR A 106 3.46 -17.17 4.96
CA TYR A 106 2.77 -18.27 5.67
C TYR A 106 3.15 -19.68 5.20
N VAL A 107 3.83 -19.82 4.07
CA VAL A 107 4.32 -21.12 3.56
C VAL A 107 5.77 -21.39 4.01
N GLU A 108 6.52 -20.33 4.33
CA GLU A 108 7.93 -20.40 4.75
C GLU A 108 8.14 -20.44 6.28
N GLU A 109 7.10 -20.14 7.08
CA GLU A 109 7.03 -20.46 8.53
C GLU A 109 6.56 -21.91 8.78
#